data_AF-A0A0F9H1C4-F1
#
_entry.id   AF-A0A0F9H1C4-F1
#
_cell.length_a   1.000
_cell.length_b   1.000
_cell.length_c   1.000
_cell.angle_alpha   90.00
_cell.angle_beta   90.00
_cell.angle_gamma   90.00
#
_symmetry.space_group_name_H-M   'P 1'
#
loop_
_entity.id
_entity.type
_entity.pdbx_description
1 polymer ?
#
loop_
_entity_poly.entity_id
_entity_poly.type
_entity_poly.pdbx_seq_one_letter_code
_entity_poly.pdbx_strand_id
1 'polypeptide(L)'
;MNIYFIFQNKVRGYDTYDSAVVIAKTAKKARETHPNQNSLDPWNKAPGLCWAESPKDVTAELIGKAKTNSEARVICSSFNAG
;
A
#
# COMPACT_ATOMS: atom_id res chain seq x y z
N MET A 1 14.05 -4.68 8.34
CA MET A 1 12.74 -4.46 7.69
C MET A 1 12.39 -5.67 6.83
N ASN A 2 11.11 -5.84 6.53
CA ASN A 2 10.58 -6.87 5.66
C ASN A 2 10.03 -6.24 4.39
N ILE A 3 9.97 -7.02 3.31
CA ILE A 3 9.33 -6.65 2.06
C ILE A 3 7.99 -7.34 2.02
N TYR A 4 6.92 -6.56 1.83
CA TYR A 4 5.56 -7.07 1.74
C TYR A 4 4.96 -6.74 0.38
N PHE A 5 4.20 -7.68 -0.16
CA PHE A 5 3.20 -7.41 -1.19
C PHE A 5 1.90 -7.02 -0.49
N ILE A 6 1.37 -5.84 -0.81
CA ILE A 6 0.08 -5.38 -0.32
C ILE A 6 -0.91 -5.26 -1.46
N PHE A 7 -2.16 -5.63 -1.22
CA PHE A 7 -3.23 -5.53 -2.21
C PHE A 7 -4.59 -5.44 -1.53
N GLN A 8 -5.58 -4.94 -2.27
CA GLN A 8 -6.95 -4.81 -1.81
C GLN A 8 -7.94 -5.17 -2.92
N ASN A 9 -9.18 -5.48 -2.56
CA ASN A 9 -10.21 -5.94 -3.48
C ASN A 9 -11.55 -5.17 -3.35
N LYS A 10 -11.56 -4.06 -2.61
CA LYS A 10 -12.76 -3.28 -2.29
C LYS A 10 -12.98 -2.12 -3.24
N VAL A 11 -11.96 -1.30 -3.44
CA VAL A 11 -12.01 -0.12 -4.31
C VAL A 11 -11.47 -0.55 -5.67
N ARG A 12 -12.32 -0.51 -6.70
CA ARG A 12 -12.01 -1.03 -8.03
C ARG A 12 -12.54 -0.07 -9.09
N GLY A 13 -11.88 -0.01 -10.24
CA GLY A 13 -12.30 0.82 -11.36
C GLY A 13 -11.09 1.51 -12.01
N TYR A 14 -11.35 2.64 -12.64
CA TYR A 14 -10.34 3.55 -13.17
C TYR A 14 -9.85 4.50 -12.07
N ASP A 15 -8.63 4.99 -12.23
CA ASP A 15 -7.93 5.88 -11.29
C ASP A 15 -7.78 5.28 -9.88
N THR A 16 -7.51 3.98 -9.80
CA THR A 16 -7.36 3.24 -8.54
C THR A 16 -6.07 2.44 -8.47
N TYR A 17 -5.46 2.42 -7.30
CA TYR A 17 -4.41 1.47 -6.93
C TYR A 17 -5.04 0.11 -6.58
N ASP A 18 -4.41 -0.96 -7.04
CA ASP A 18 -4.81 -2.34 -6.68
C ASP A 18 -3.81 -3.04 -5.75
N SER A 19 -2.53 -2.67 -5.85
CA SER A 19 -1.44 -3.33 -5.15
C SER A 19 -0.16 -2.50 -5.10
N ALA A 20 0.74 -2.88 -4.19
CA ALA A 20 2.08 -2.32 -4.08
C ALA A 20 3.06 -3.30 -3.42
N VAL A 21 4.35 -3.09 -3.66
CA VAL A 21 5.45 -3.70 -2.91
C VAL A 21 6.03 -2.66 -1.96
N VAL A 22 6.10 -2.97 -0.67
CA VAL A 22 6.50 -2.03 0.38
C VAL A 22 7.53 -2.61 1.33
N ILE A 23 8.39 -1.75 1.86
CA ILE A 23 9.29 -2.06 2.98
C ILE A 23 8.61 -1.62 4.26
N ALA A 24 8.41 -2.54 5.21
CA ALA A 24 7.80 -2.23 6.51
C ALA A 24 8.37 -3.11 7.62
N LYS A 25 8.21 -2.66 8.88
CA LYS A 25 8.65 -3.43 10.05
C LYS A 25 7.78 -4.65 10.31
N THR A 26 6.47 -4.54 10.07
CA THR A 26 5.47 -5.58 10.35
C THR A 26 4.38 -5.58 9.28
N ALA A 27 3.64 -6.69 9.14
CA ALA A 27 2.49 -6.76 8.24
C ALA A 27 1.43 -5.70 8.58
N LYS A 28 1.24 -5.38 9.87
CA LYS A 28 0.37 -4.27 10.30
C LYS A 28 0.83 -2.93 9.71
N LYS A 29 2.13 -2.63 9.78
CA LYS A 29 2.68 -1.40 9.18
C LYS A 29 2.64 -1.41 7.66
N ALA A 30 2.79 -2.57 7.02
CA ALA A 30 2.62 -2.70 5.57
C ALA A 30 1.19 -2.32 5.15
N ARG A 31 0.17 -2.85 5.85
CA ARG A 31 -1.24 -2.48 5.61
C ARG A 31 -1.55 -1.02 5.89
N GLU A 32 -0.77 -0.33 6.71
CA GLU A 32 -0.93 1.10 6.98
C GLU A 32 -0.28 1.99 5.89
N THR A 33 0.30 1.40 4.84
CA THR A 33 0.97 2.14 3.75
C THR A 33 0.01 2.40 2.60
N HIS A 34 -0.12 3.67 2.21
CA HIS A 34 -0.81 4.06 0.97
C HIS A 34 0.16 3.98 -0.23
N PRO A 35 -0.21 3.35 -1.37
CA PRO A 35 0.67 3.18 -2.53
C PRO A 35 1.22 4.48 -3.14
N ASN A 36 0.50 5.60 -3.02
CA ASN A 36 0.94 6.92 -3.49
C ASN A 36 1.93 7.65 -2.55
N GLN A 37 2.22 7.10 -1.35
CA GLN A 37 3.08 7.72 -0.32
C GLN A 37 2.65 9.12 0.16
N ASN A 38 1.44 9.57 -0.17
CA ASN A 38 0.93 10.87 0.20
C ASN A 38 0.46 10.86 1.66
N SER A 39 1.08 11.68 2.49
CA SER A 39 0.75 11.85 3.90
C SER A 39 -0.51 12.69 4.13
N LEU A 40 -0.96 13.44 3.12
CA LEU A 40 -2.11 14.35 3.22
C LEU A 40 -3.45 13.61 3.13
N ASP A 41 -3.48 12.43 2.53
CA ASP A 41 -4.65 11.57 2.52
C ASP A 41 -4.29 10.08 2.46
N PRO A 42 -3.90 9.48 3.59
CA PRO A 42 -3.39 8.11 3.60
C PRO A 42 -4.47 7.03 3.38
N TRP A 43 -5.76 7.39 3.37
CA TRP A 43 -6.89 6.43 3.32
C TRP A 43 -8.13 6.96 2.60
N ASN A 44 -7.97 7.93 1.70
CA ASN A 44 -9.06 8.60 0.96
C ASN A 44 -10.19 9.16 1.84
N LYS A 45 -9.84 10.08 2.75
CA LYS A 45 -10.84 10.91 3.44
C LYS A 45 -11.44 11.99 2.53
N ALA A 46 -10.81 12.27 1.39
CA ALA A 46 -11.31 13.17 0.35
C ALA A 46 -12.03 12.41 -0.79
N PRO A 47 -12.93 13.08 -1.54
CA PRO A 47 -13.57 12.48 -2.72
C PRO A 47 -12.53 12.17 -3.81
N GLY A 48 -12.49 10.90 -4.22
CA GLY A 48 -11.49 10.38 -5.17
C GLY A 48 -10.81 9.11 -4.65
N LEU A 49 -11.62 8.12 -4.25
CA LEU A 49 -11.16 6.85 -3.66
C LEU A 49 -10.19 6.13 -4.61
N CYS A 50 -8.89 6.35 -4.46
CA CYS A 50 -7.86 5.71 -5.28
C CYS A 50 -7.24 4.48 -4.59
N TRP A 51 -7.67 4.13 -3.39
CA TRP A 51 -7.15 3.02 -2.58
C TRP A 51 -8.19 2.56 -1.55
N ALA A 52 -7.90 1.47 -0.83
CA ALA A 52 -8.74 0.97 0.26
C ALA A 52 -9.10 2.09 1.27
N GLU A 53 -10.32 2.01 1.82
CA GLU A 53 -10.84 2.97 2.81
C GLU A 53 -10.17 2.81 4.18
N SER A 54 -9.63 1.63 4.46
CA SER A 54 -8.98 1.37 5.75
C SER A 54 -7.93 0.25 5.68
N PRO A 55 -6.94 0.24 6.60
CA PRO A 55 -5.91 -0.81 6.64
C PRO A 55 -6.44 -2.23 6.83
N LYS A 56 -7.66 -2.42 7.34
CA LYS A 56 -8.26 -3.78 7.50
C LYS A 56 -8.69 -4.38 6.16
N ASP A 57 -8.87 -3.54 5.13
CA ASP A 57 -9.29 -3.96 3.79
C ASP A 57 -8.10 -4.28 2.88
N VAL A 58 -6.87 -4.12 3.40
CA VAL A 58 -5.62 -4.41 2.72
C VAL A 58 -5.04 -5.73 3.23
N THR A 59 -4.69 -6.64 2.34
CA THR A 59 -3.90 -7.82 2.68
C THR A 59 -2.42 -7.49 2.59
N ALA A 60 -1.59 -8.07 3.47
CA ALA A 60 -0.13 -7.93 3.41
C ALA A 60 0.54 -9.30 3.50
N GLU A 61 1.22 -9.69 2.43
CA GLU A 61 1.95 -10.95 2.30
C GLU A 61 3.45 -10.70 2.40
N LEU A 62 4.14 -11.48 3.24
CA LEU A 62 5.59 -11.38 3.39
C LEU A 62 6.27 -12.03 2.19
N ILE A 63 6.98 -11.24 1.38
CA ILE A 63 7.66 -11.73 0.16
C ILE A 63 9.19 -11.66 0.26
N GLY A 64 9.74 -11.10 1.34
CA GLY A 64 11.18 -11.09 1.54
C GLY A 64 11.67 -10.24 2.69
N LYS A 65 12.99 -10.09 2.77
CA LYS A 65 13.69 -9.29 3.77
C LYS A 65 14.46 -8.18 3.08
N ALA A 66 14.32 -6.95 3.56
CA ALA A 66 15.06 -5.82 3.00
C ALA A 66 16.52 -5.82 3.51
N LYS A 67 17.40 -5.14 2.78
CA LYS A 67 18.80 -4.94 3.18
C LYS A 67 18.88 -4.29 4.57
N THR A 68 19.92 -4.61 5.33
CA THR A 68 20.23 -3.94 6.60
C THR A 68 20.21 -2.41 6.41
N ASN A 69 19.63 -1.69 7.36
CA ASN A 69 19.42 -0.23 7.34
C ASN A 69 18.47 0.29 6.24
N SER A 70 17.66 -0.57 5.61
CA SER A 70 16.57 -0.08 4.74
C SER A 70 15.50 0.62 5.57
N GLU A 71 14.97 1.72 5.02
CA GLU A 71 13.87 2.49 5.60
C GLU A 71 12.50 2.02 5.08
N ALA A 72 11.44 2.41 5.77
CA ALA A 72 10.08 2.12 5.33
C ALA A 72 9.72 2.98 4.11
N ARG A 73 9.26 2.36 3.03
CA ARG A 73 8.92 3.04 1.77
C ARG A 73 8.10 2.16 0.83
N VAL A 74 7.46 2.76 -0.16
CA VAL A 74 6.93 2.03 -1.32
C VAL A 74 8.07 1.79 -2.31
N ILE A 75 8.19 0.56 -2.82
CA ILE A 75 9.17 0.18 -3.84
C ILE A 75 8.55 0.31 -5.23
N CYS A 76 7.34 -0.22 -5.39
CA CYS A 76 6.59 -0.23 -6.64
C CYS A 76 5.10 -0.20 -6.31
N SER A 77 4.31 0.56 -7.05
CA SER A 77 2.86 0.61 -6.93
C SER A 77 2.23 0.36 -8.29
N SER A 78 1.07 -0.32 -8.27
CA SER A 78 0.27 -0.60 -9.45
C SER A 78 -0.97 0.29 -9.42
N PHE A 79 -1.11 1.13 -10.43
CA PHE A 79 -2.20 2.08 -10.60
C PHE A 79 -2.91 1.81 -11.93
N ASN A 80 -4.20 1.55 -11.86
CA ASN A 80 -5.05 1.30 -13.01
C ASN A 80 -5.63 2.62 -13.50
N ALA A 81 -4.89 3.28 -14.39
CA ALA A 81 -5.40 4.43 -15.15
C ALA A 81 -6.34 3.93 -16.26
N GLY A 82 -7.50 4.56 -16.42
CA GLY A 82 -8.53 4.20 -17.40
C GLY A 82 -9.09 5.42 -18.10
#